data_AF-A0A3N0E8N4-F1
#
_entry.id   AF-A0A3N0E8N4-F1
#
_cell.length_a   1.000
_cell.length_b   1.000
_cell.length_c   1.000
_cell.angle_alpha   90.00
_cell.angle_beta   90.00
_cell.angle_gamma   90.00
#
_symmetry.space_group_name_H-M   'P 1'
#
loop_
_entity.id
_entity.type
_entity.pdbx_description
1 polymer ?
#
loop_
_entity_poly.entity_id
_entity_poly.type
_entity_poly.pdbx_seq_one_letter_code
_entity_poly.pdbx_strand_id
1 'polypeptide(L)'
;MESALSNDSSCATSWRRPSRRSSTFERWTWWRRFRPRTQTTGITTRETTVYDVTIIGGGPAGTSAALALGRARRRTLLFDSGQGRNGSASTVRMFFSRDGAAPEDLRAEAAYQLGSYPDVETREQRVVTAKGAGDEFVVRTEDGTTYASRRLLLTAGVTDVLPPIPGLADLWGKNAVTCPYCHGWEVRDRPLGVIMMSHEDVYFSLMLLKWSVDVSFFTNGSALDPTGRSTLEGAGIRVIDGDIAAVNRDEKNDSVILLAGGASFSCATLFLRPPFEHNGGFVDDLGCRVLDDTCIEVDEHGQTSVPGVYAAGDLARRPSMPAAATYVVAAAAEGTLAALSIDRDMMLADIPKGTT
;
A
#
# COMPACT_ATOMS: atom_id res chain seq x y z
N MET A 1 22.30 32.74 61.01
CA MET A 1 22.19 31.47 60.29
C MET A 1 21.14 31.70 59.22
N GLU A 2 21.51 32.43 58.17
CA GLU A 2 22.09 31.88 56.93
C GLU A 2 21.04 31.09 56.14
N SER A 3 20.73 31.38 54.89
CA SER A 3 21.21 32.41 53.97
C SER A 3 20.19 32.50 52.83
N ALA A 4 20.05 33.71 52.31
CA ALA A 4 19.26 34.03 51.14
C ALA A 4 19.93 33.51 49.86
N LEU A 5 19.14 33.01 48.91
CA LEU A 5 19.44 33.13 47.49
C LEU A 5 18.12 33.32 46.71
N SER A 6 17.85 34.58 46.39
CA SER A 6 17.10 34.99 45.21
C SER A 6 17.82 34.52 43.94
N ASN A 7 17.08 34.08 42.93
CA ASN A 7 17.39 34.47 41.55
C ASN A 7 16.16 34.36 40.67
N ASP A 8 15.67 35.54 40.28
CA ASP A 8 15.02 35.77 39.00
C ASP A 8 15.94 35.30 37.87
N SER A 9 15.40 34.53 36.93
CA SER A 9 15.80 34.64 35.53
C SER A 9 14.75 33.98 34.64
N SER A 10 13.91 34.84 34.08
CA SER A 10 13.19 34.64 32.83
C SER A 10 13.98 33.81 31.82
N CYS A 11 13.43 32.67 31.39
CA CYS A 11 13.78 32.05 30.12
C CYS A 11 12.49 31.64 29.41
N ALA A 12 11.75 32.65 28.97
CA ALA A 12 10.77 32.49 27.91
C ALA A 12 11.54 32.36 26.59
N THR A 13 11.91 31.14 26.22
CA THR A 13 12.41 30.87 24.86
C THR A 13 11.22 30.92 23.91
N SER A 14 11.00 32.11 23.37
CA SER A 14 10.12 32.34 22.24
C SER A 14 10.55 31.45 21.07
N TRP A 15 9.79 30.39 20.79
CA TRP A 15 9.85 29.73 19.49
C TRP A 15 9.22 30.68 18.45
N ARG A 16 10.04 31.60 17.93
CA ARG A 16 9.70 32.38 16.75
C ARG A 16 9.59 31.40 15.59
N ARG A 17 8.37 31.28 15.03
CA ARG A 17 8.14 30.66 13.72
C ARG A 17 9.09 31.31 12.70
N PRO A 18 9.87 30.54 11.92
CA PRO A 18 10.51 31.08 10.74
C PRO A 18 9.41 31.53 9.77
N SER A 19 9.46 32.80 9.37
CA SER A 19 8.63 33.35 8.31
C SER A 19 8.73 32.48 7.06
N ARG A 20 7.59 32.17 6.43
CA ARG A 20 7.52 31.60 5.07
C ARG A 20 8.40 32.45 4.14
N ARG A 21 9.61 31.95 3.87
CA ARG A 21 10.39 32.33 2.69
C ARG A 21 10.27 31.17 1.73
N SER A 22 9.75 31.49 0.55
CA SER A 22 9.79 30.67 -0.64
C SER A 22 11.25 30.34 -0.96
N SER A 23 11.72 29.16 -0.56
CA SER A 23 12.94 28.59 -1.11
C SER A 23 12.55 27.69 -2.26
N THR A 24 12.59 28.25 -3.46
CA THR A 24 12.78 27.47 -4.68
C THR A 24 13.97 26.55 -4.46
N PHE A 25 13.70 25.26 -4.35
CA PHE A 25 14.71 24.21 -4.27
C PHE A 25 15.37 24.14 -5.65
N GLU A 26 16.50 24.82 -5.84
CA GLU A 26 17.33 24.70 -7.04
C GLU A 26 17.78 23.23 -7.17
N ARG A 27 17.12 22.50 -8.07
CA ARG A 27 17.53 21.14 -8.44
C ARG A 27 18.86 21.22 -9.18
N TRP A 28 19.84 20.57 -8.57
CA TRP A 28 21.13 20.14 -9.08
C TRP A 28 21.05 19.70 -10.55
N THR A 29 21.60 20.52 -11.45
CA THR A 29 21.84 20.16 -12.84
C THR A 29 23.11 19.32 -12.94
N TRP A 30 22.99 18.02 -12.85
CA TRP A 30 23.98 17.08 -13.37
C TRP A 30 23.28 16.14 -14.36
N TRP A 31 23.92 15.90 -15.51
CA TRP A 31 23.54 14.99 -16.61
C TRP A 31 22.70 15.57 -17.77
N ARG A 32 23.39 16.30 -18.67
CA ARG A 32 23.13 16.29 -20.12
C ARG A 32 24.21 15.47 -20.81
N ARG A 33 24.00 14.16 -20.99
CA ARG A 33 24.60 13.37 -22.09
C ARG A 33 24.02 11.94 -22.13
N PHE A 34 22.81 11.80 -22.65
CA PHE A 34 22.40 10.56 -23.29
C PHE A 34 22.08 10.88 -24.75
N ARG A 35 22.90 10.34 -25.66
CA ARG A 35 22.57 10.33 -27.09
C ARG A 35 21.66 9.14 -27.34
N PRO A 36 20.49 9.31 -27.98
CA PRO A 36 19.71 8.17 -28.44
C PRO A 36 20.52 7.39 -29.48
N ARG A 37 20.53 6.06 -29.35
CA ARG A 37 21.11 5.14 -30.32
C ARG A 37 20.21 5.16 -31.56
N THR A 38 20.70 5.68 -32.68
CA THR A 38 20.02 5.62 -33.98
C THR A 38 19.83 4.16 -34.39
N GLN A 39 18.58 3.72 -34.55
CA GLN A 39 18.24 2.42 -35.11
C GLN A 39 18.40 2.47 -36.64
N THR A 40 19.29 1.65 -37.15
CA THR A 40 19.39 1.35 -38.58
C THR A 40 18.28 0.36 -38.93
N THR A 41 17.42 0.72 -39.88
CA THR A 41 16.32 -0.13 -40.38
C THR A 41 16.87 -1.28 -41.21
N GLY A 42 17.02 -2.44 -40.59
CA GLY A 42 17.10 -3.74 -41.25
C GLY A 42 15.84 -4.54 -40.90
N ILE A 43 15.29 -5.28 -41.86
CA ILE A 43 14.14 -6.17 -41.65
C ILE A 43 14.60 -7.29 -40.71
N THR A 44 14.27 -7.19 -39.42
CA THR A 44 14.51 -8.21 -38.40
C THR A 44 13.24 -9.00 -38.14
N THR A 45 13.32 -10.31 -38.28
CA THR A 45 12.49 -11.27 -37.54
C THR A 45 12.41 -10.77 -36.09
N ARG A 46 11.20 -10.52 -35.56
CA ARG A 46 11.04 -10.01 -34.18
C ARG A 46 11.64 -11.05 -33.21
N GLU A 47 12.87 -10.84 -32.77
CA GLU A 47 13.39 -11.50 -31.58
C GLU A 47 12.46 -11.12 -30.43
N THR A 48 11.72 -12.09 -29.90
CA THR A 48 10.93 -11.89 -28.69
C THR A 48 11.91 -11.51 -27.59
N THR A 49 11.92 -10.23 -27.22
CA THR A 49 12.69 -9.75 -26.09
C THR A 49 12.23 -10.52 -24.84
N VAL A 50 13.14 -11.30 -24.27
CA VAL A 50 12.95 -11.94 -22.96
C VAL A 50 13.53 -11.02 -21.90
N TYR A 51 12.73 -10.70 -20.89
CA TYR A 51 13.15 -9.96 -19.71
C TYR A 51 13.71 -10.92 -18.66
N ASP A 52 14.62 -10.42 -17.82
CA ASP A 52 15.02 -11.15 -16.62
C ASP A 52 13.83 -11.23 -15.66
N VAL A 53 13.19 -10.09 -15.42
CA VAL A 53 12.09 -9.96 -14.46
C VAL A 53 10.96 -9.11 -15.05
N THR A 54 9.73 -9.61 -14.96
CA THR A 54 8.53 -8.79 -15.13
C THR A 54 7.93 -8.50 -13.75
N ILE A 55 7.71 -7.23 -13.45
CA ILE A 55 7.05 -6.75 -12.24
C ILE A 55 5.63 -6.29 -12.61
N ILE A 56 4.62 -6.85 -11.94
CA ILE A 56 3.22 -6.53 -12.17
C ILE A 56 2.74 -5.62 -11.03
N GLY A 57 2.72 -4.31 -11.26
CA GLY A 57 2.21 -3.28 -10.35
C GLY A 57 3.25 -2.24 -9.95
N GLY A 58 3.07 -0.98 -10.37
CA GLY A 58 4.00 0.14 -10.16
C GLY A 58 3.88 0.87 -8.83
N GLY A 59 3.22 0.27 -7.83
CA GLY A 59 3.15 0.82 -6.48
C GLY A 59 4.52 0.85 -5.77
N PRO A 60 4.55 1.22 -4.47
CA PRO A 60 5.78 1.30 -3.68
C PRO A 60 6.62 0.01 -3.73
N ALA A 61 5.98 -1.17 -3.64
CA ALA A 61 6.67 -2.45 -3.75
C ALA A 61 7.34 -2.65 -5.11
N GLY A 62 6.59 -2.52 -6.20
CA GLY A 62 7.13 -2.76 -7.55
C GLY A 62 8.16 -1.74 -7.99
N THR A 63 7.96 -0.45 -7.65
CA THR A 63 8.94 0.60 -7.92
C THR A 63 10.25 0.35 -7.16
N SER A 64 10.19 0.04 -5.86
CA SER A 64 11.38 -0.23 -5.06
C SER A 64 12.12 -1.47 -5.56
N ALA A 65 11.38 -2.50 -5.99
CA ALA A 65 11.94 -3.67 -6.64
C ALA A 65 12.64 -3.33 -7.97
N ALA A 66 12.00 -2.53 -8.82
CA ALA A 66 12.55 -2.10 -10.10
C ALA A 66 13.85 -1.28 -9.93
N LEU A 67 13.92 -0.41 -8.91
CA LEU A 67 15.15 0.30 -8.57
C LEU A 67 16.28 -0.66 -8.18
N ALA A 68 15.99 -1.66 -7.34
CA ALA A 68 16.98 -2.66 -6.93
C ALA A 68 17.46 -3.51 -8.12
N LEU A 69 16.55 -3.99 -8.96
CA LEU A 69 16.87 -4.79 -10.15
C LEU A 69 17.62 -3.99 -11.21
N GLY A 70 17.28 -2.71 -11.41
CA GLY A 70 18.02 -1.80 -12.28
C GLY A 70 19.47 -1.60 -11.81
N ARG A 71 19.70 -1.52 -10.50
CA ARG A 71 21.05 -1.47 -9.91
C ARG A 71 21.79 -2.80 -10.07
N ALA A 72 21.09 -3.93 -10.03
CA ALA A 72 21.62 -5.25 -10.32
C ALA A 72 21.83 -5.51 -11.83
N ARG A 73 21.50 -4.53 -12.69
CA ARG A 73 21.63 -4.63 -14.16
C ARG A 73 20.79 -5.77 -14.76
N ARG A 74 19.64 -6.05 -14.14
CA ARG A 74 18.65 -7.01 -14.67
C ARG A 74 17.72 -6.30 -15.62
N ARG A 75 17.50 -6.90 -16.79
CA ARG A 75 16.55 -6.40 -17.80
C ARG A 75 15.14 -6.56 -17.26
N THR A 76 14.54 -5.46 -16.83
CA THR A 76 13.31 -5.46 -16.04
C THR A 76 12.18 -4.76 -16.77
N LEU A 77 11.00 -5.36 -16.78
CA LEU A 77 9.76 -4.74 -17.27
C LEU A 77 8.81 -4.49 -16.11
N LEU A 78 8.51 -3.23 -15.81
CA LEU A 78 7.55 -2.81 -14.79
C LEU A 78 6.24 -2.38 -15.44
N PHE A 79 5.16 -3.07 -15.12
CA PHE A 79 3.79 -2.66 -15.46
C PHE A 79 3.18 -1.84 -14.33
N ASP A 80 2.57 -0.71 -14.68
CA ASP A 80 1.74 0.09 -13.78
C ASP A 80 0.41 0.43 -14.45
N SER A 81 -0.71 0.33 -13.73
CA SER A 81 -2.02 0.77 -14.25
C SER A 81 -2.36 2.20 -13.82
N GLY A 82 -1.52 2.82 -12.99
CA GLY A 82 -1.79 4.12 -12.37
C GLY A 82 -2.78 4.07 -11.20
N GLN A 83 -3.47 2.94 -10.99
CA GLN A 83 -4.50 2.75 -9.98
C GLN A 83 -3.92 2.07 -8.74
N GLY A 84 -3.43 2.86 -7.77
CA GLY A 84 -2.98 2.31 -6.49
C GLY A 84 -4.06 2.35 -5.40
N ARG A 85 -3.98 1.43 -4.44
CA ARG A 85 -4.93 1.31 -3.31
C ARG A 85 -5.10 2.62 -2.53
N ASN A 86 -4.01 3.38 -2.34
CA ASN A 86 -4.03 4.67 -1.65
C ASN A 86 -4.34 5.87 -2.57
N GLY A 87 -4.84 5.65 -3.79
CA GLY A 87 -5.10 6.72 -4.77
C GLY A 87 -6.17 7.73 -4.33
N SER A 88 -7.03 7.36 -3.38
CA SER A 88 -8.03 8.26 -2.78
C SER A 88 -7.52 9.07 -1.59
N ALA A 89 -6.35 8.72 -1.03
CA ALA A 89 -5.74 9.42 0.10
C ALA A 89 -4.94 10.64 -0.35
N SER A 90 -5.00 11.73 0.40
CA SER A 90 -4.24 12.95 0.09
C SER A 90 -2.77 12.90 0.49
N THR A 91 -2.41 12.07 1.47
CA THR A 91 -1.07 12.05 2.04
C THR A 91 -0.67 10.65 2.49
N VAL A 92 0.60 10.31 2.33
CA VAL A 92 1.23 9.15 2.95
C VAL A 92 1.77 9.52 4.33
N ARG A 93 1.61 8.63 5.31
CA ARG A 93 2.15 8.77 6.67
C ARG A 93 3.16 7.67 6.98
N MET A 94 3.97 7.92 8.01
CA MET A 94 4.97 6.99 8.55
C MET A 94 6.11 6.62 7.59
N PHE A 95 6.25 7.35 6.49
CA PHE A 95 7.43 7.26 5.63
C PHE A 95 8.43 8.32 6.09
N PHE A 96 9.53 7.94 6.77
CA PHE A 96 10.45 8.86 7.44
C PHE A 96 10.85 10.13 6.65
N SER A 97 11.20 10.00 5.36
CA SER A 97 11.59 11.15 4.52
C SER A 97 10.45 11.76 3.70
N ARG A 98 9.24 11.19 3.80
CA ARG A 98 8.07 11.50 2.96
C ARG A 98 6.78 11.59 3.77
N ASP A 99 6.87 11.83 5.08
CA ASP A 99 5.69 11.94 5.93
C ASP A 99 4.90 13.20 5.53
N GLY A 100 3.68 12.99 5.03
CA GLY A 100 2.83 14.01 4.45
C GLY A 100 3.03 14.31 2.97
N ALA A 101 3.89 13.56 2.27
CA ALA A 101 3.93 13.62 0.82
C ALA A 101 2.64 13.06 0.21
N ALA A 102 2.22 13.60 -0.93
CA ALA A 102 1.10 13.05 -1.65
C ALA A 102 1.51 11.74 -2.38
N PRO A 103 0.61 10.75 -2.56
CA PRO A 103 0.96 9.51 -3.25
C PRO A 103 1.54 9.71 -4.66
N GLU A 104 1.07 10.71 -5.39
CA GLU A 104 1.55 11.10 -6.71
C GLU A 104 2.97 11.67 -6.70
N ASP A 105 3.38 12.36 -5.63
CA ASP A 105 4.76 12.84 -5.47
C ASP A 105 5.73 11.67 -5.39
N LEU A 106 5.33 10.59 -4.71
CA LEU A 106 6.12 9.36 -4.64
C LEU A 106 6.24 8.69 -6.02
N ARG A 107 5.16 8.66 -6.81
CA ARG A 107 5.18 8.14 -8.19
C ARG A 107 6.04 8.99 -9.12
N ALA A 108 5.96 10.31 -9.00
CA ALA A 108 6.78 11.22 -9.80
C ALA A 108 8.28 11.07 -9.46
N GLU A 109 8.61 10.94 -8.18
CA GLU A 109 9.97 10.65 -7.74
C GLU A 109 10.46 9.29 -8.27
N ALA A 110 9.63 8.26 -8.17
CA ALA A 110 9.91 6.93 -8.69
C ALA A 110 10.27 6.96 -10.17
N ALA A 111 9.43 7.59 -11.00
CA ALA A 111 9.66 7.73 -12.44
C ALA A 111 10.97 8.48 -12.73
N TYR A 112 11.26 9.55 -11.99
CA TYR A 112 12.51 10.29 -12.11
C TYR A 112 13.74 9.41 -11.80
N GLN A 113 13.70 8.64 -10.72
CA GLN A 113 14.81 7.76 -10.32
C GLN A 113 14.99 6.59 -11.30
N LEU A 114 13.90 5.95 -11.73
CA LEU A 114 13.92 4.86 -12.69
C LEU A 114 14.50 5.28 -14.05
N GLY A 115 14.31 6.54 -14.45
CA GLY A 115 14.91 7.10 -15.67
C GLY A 115 16.45 7.07 -15.72
N SER A 116 17.13 6.78 -14.61
CA SER A 116 18.58 6.59 -14.56
C SER A 116 19.04 5.16 -14.91
N TYR A 117 18.11 4.20 -15.07
CA TYR A 117 18.41 2.79 -15.28
C TYR A 117 17.90 2.33 -16.66
N PRO A 118 18.78 2.25 -17.69
CA PRO A 118 18.35 1.97 -19.07
C PRO A 118 17.83 0.54 -19.29
N ASP A 119 18.15 -0.39 -18.39
CA ASP A 119 17.69 -1.78 -18.44
C ASP A 119 16.31 -1.97 -17.76
N VAL A 120 15.72 -0.89 -17.21
CA VAL A 120 14.39 -0.90 -16.62
C VAL A 120 13.42 -0.19 -17.56
N GLU A 121 12.49 -0.94 -18.11
CA GLU A 121 11.39 -0.44 -18.92
C GLU A 121 10.13 -0.32 -18.07
N THR A 122 9.43 0.81 -18.14
CA THR A 122 8.12 0.99 -17.50
C THR A 122 7.03 1.11 -18.55
N ARG A 123 5.89 0.45 -18.32
CA ARG A 123 4.72 0.49 -19.18
C ARG A 123 3.49 0.82 -18.35
N GLU A 124 2.80 1.88 -18.74
CA GLU A 124 1.47 2.20 -18.22
C GLU A 124 0.45 1.27 -18.89
N GLN A 125 0.28 0.07 -18.34
CA GLN A 125 -0.57 -0.96 -18.91
C GLN A 125 -1.00 -1.98 -17.86
N ARG A 126 -2.26 -2.43 -17.93
CA ARG A 126 -2.78 -3.47 -17.04
C ARG A 126 -2.40 -4.86 -17.55
N VAL A 127 -1.85 -5.70 -16.68
CA VAL A 127 -1.66 -7.13 -16.91
C VAL A 127 -2.93 -7.87 -16.52
N VAL A 128 -3.43 -8.73 -17.42
CA VAL A 128 -4.70 -9.45 -17.23
C VAL A 128 -4.52 -10.93 -16.94
N THR A 129 -3.46 -11.56 -17.45
CA THR A 129 -3.15 -12.98 -17.20
C THR A 129 -1.64 -13.19 -17.11
N ALA A 130 -1.21 -14.16 -16.32
CA ALA A 130 0.18 -14.61 -16.27
C ALA A 130 0.23 -16.14 -16.22
N LYS A 131 1.12 -16.76 -16.98
CA LYS A 131 1.28 -18.22 -17.00
C LYS A 131 2.73 -18.59 -17.21
N GLY A 132 3.10 -19.81 -16.84
CA GLY A 132 4.44 -20.34 -17.06
C GLY A 132 4.98 -21.07 -15.85
N ALA A 133 6.21 -21.55 -15.97
CA ALA A 133 6.93 -22.25 -14.92
C ALA A 133 8.44 -22.19 -15.16
N GLY A 134 9.22 -22.32 -14.09
CA GLY A 134 10.69 -22.34 -14.18
C GLY A 134 11.25 -20.99 -14.62
N ASP A 135 11.96 -20.98 -15.75
CA ASP A 135 12.57 -19.78 -16.34
C ASP A 135 11.75 -19.24 -17.54
N GLU A 136 10.49 -19.68 -17.70
CA GLU A 136 9.63 -19.32 -18.84
C GLU A 136 8.25 -18.86 -18.38
N PHE A 137 8.12 -17.56 -18.10
CA PHE A 137 6.83 -16.91 -17.82
C PHE A 137 6.40 -16.02 -18.97
N VAL A 138 5.09 -15.95 -19.18
CA VAL A 138 4.45 -15.05 -20.13
C VAL A 138 3.33 -14.30 -19.44
N VAL A 139 3.39 -12.97 -19.48
CA VAL A 139 2.29 -12.09 -19.09
C VAL A 139 1.57 -11.60 -20.33
N ARG A 140 0.26 -11.37 -20.21
CA ARG A 140 -0.55 -10.74 -21.25
C ARG A 140 -1.19 -9.48 -20.70
N THR A 141 -1.09 -8.40 -21.46
CA THR A 141 -1.70 -7.11 -21.15
C THR A 141 -3.11 -6.99 -21.70
N GLU A 142 -3.86 -6.00 -21.23
CA GLU A 142 -5.25 -5.75 -21.65
C GLU A 142 -5.39 -5.52 -23.16
N ASP A 143 -4.39 -4.90 -23.81
CA ASP A 143 -4.32 -4.74 -25.27
C ASP A 143 -4.00 -6.04 -26.05
N GLY A 144 -3.84 -7.17 -25.35
CA GLY A 144 -3.51 -8.47 -25.92
C GLY A 144 -2.03 -8.72 -26.17
N THR A 145 -1.15 -7.75 -25.91
CA THR A 145 0.30 -7.92 -26.06
C THR A 145 0.85 -8.90 -25.02
N THR A 146 1.82 -9.72 -25.41
CA THR A 146 2.47 -10.70 -24.53
C THR A 146 3.94 -10.39 -24.32
N TYR A 147 4.42 -10.58 -23.10
CA TYR A 147 5.81 -10.34 -22.71
C TYR A 147 6.36 -11.56 -21.99
N ALA A 148 7.56 -11.99 -22.37
CA ALA A 148 8.22 -13.14 -21.77
C ALA A 148 9.26 -12.71 -20.73
N SER A 149 9.34 -13.42 -19.62
CA SER A 149 10.37 -13.21 -18.60
C SER A 149 10.79 -14.48 -17.88
N ARG A 150 11.99 -14.46 -17.29
CA ARG A 150 12.50 -15.58 -16.49
C ARG A 150 11.87 -15.64 -15.09
N ARG A 151 11.55 -14.48 -14.52
CA ARG A 151 10.93 -14.35 -13.20
C ARG A 151 9.73 -13.40 -13.25
N LEU A 152 8.80 -13.61 -12.31
CA LEU A 152 7.68 -12.71 -12.05
C LEU A 152 7.76 -12.15 -10.63
N LEU A 153 7.44 -10.88 -10.48
CA LEU A 153 7.19 -10.25 -9.18
C LEU A 153 5.81 -9.60 -9.18
N LEU A 154 4.91 -10.11 -8.34
CA LEU A 154 3.54 -9.66 -8.19
C LEU A 154 3.48 -8.55 -7.12
N THR A 155 3.15 -7.33 -7.54
CA THR A 155 3.07 -6.12 -6.69
C THR A 155 1.85 -5.26 -7.02
N ALA A 156 0.78 -5.89 -7.55
CA ALA A 156 -0.40 -5.20 -8.07
C ALA A 156 -1.31 -4.59 -6.99
N GLY A 157 -0.98 -4.83 -5.71
CA GLY A 157 -1.81 -4.47 -4.58
C GLY A 157 -3.17 -5.19 -4.61
N VAL A 158 -4.11 -4.63 -3.87
CA VAL A 158 -5.45 -5.18 -3.66
C VAL A 158 -6.51 -4.09 -3.80
N THR A 159 -7.76 -4.48 -3.98
CA THR A 159 -8.93 -3.59 -3.93
C THR A 159 -9.80 -3.95 -2.74
N ASP A 160 -10.12 -2.95 -1.91
CA ASP A 160 -11.00 -3.13 -0.74
C ASP A 160 -12.46 -3.34 -1.19
N VAL A 161 -13.08 -4.42 -0.73
CA VAL A 161 -14.47 -4.79 -1.03
C VAL A 161 -15.39 -4.20 0.03
N LEU A 162 -15.92 -3.01 -0.26
CA LEU A 162 -16.76 -2.26 0.67
C LEU A 162 -18.15 -2.89 0.84
N PRO A 163 -18.73 -2.86 2.06
CA PRO A 163 -20.13 -3.25 2.23
C PRO A 163 -21.04 -2.31 1.41
N PRO A 164 -22.19 -2.80 0.91
CA PRO A 164 -23.07 -2.04 0.03
C PRO A 164 -23.91 -1.00 0.78
N ILE A 165 -23.25 -0.12 1.54
CA ILE A 165 -23.87 0.97 2.29
C ILE A 165 -23.89 2.21 1.39
N PRO A 166 -25.08 2.77 1.06
CA PRO A 166 -25.19 3.98 0.26
C PRO A 166 -24.31 5.12 0.79
N GLY A 167 -23.52 5.73 -0.11
CA GLY A 167 -22.60 6.83 0.18
C GLY A 167 -21.23 6.42 0.74
N LEU A 168 -21.02 5.17 1.15
CA LEU A 168 -19.75 4.73 1.74
C LEU A 168 -18.59 4.79 0.74
N ALA A 169 -18.82 4.36 -0.51
CA ALA A 169 -17.81 4.40 -1.56
C ALA A 169 -17.31 5.83 -1.84
N ASP A 170 -18.18 6.83 -1.76
CA ASP A 170 -17.82 8.23 -1.99
C ASP A 170 -16.94 8.82 -0.86
N LEU A 171 -17.09 8.28 0.35
CA LEU A 171 -16.29 8.64 1.53
C LEU A 171 -14.97 7.87 1.63
N TRP A 172 -14.82 6.76 0.91
CA TRP A 172 -13.68 5.86 1.02
C TRP A 172 -12.35 6.56 0.68
N GLY A 173 -11.37 6.40 1.57
CA GLY A 173 -10.05 7.05 1.50
C GLY A 173 -10.02 8.53 1.90
N LYS A 174 -11.18 9.13 2.20
CA LYS A 174 -11.29 10.52 2.64
C LYS A 174 -11.76 10.62 4.09
N ASN A 175 -12.93 10.06 4.37
CA ASN A 175 -13.60 10.11 5.67
C ASN A 175 -14.09 8.74 6.15
N ALA A 176 -13.95 7.72 5.30
CA ALA A 176 -14.03 6.32 5.67
C ALA A 176 -12.70 5.66 5.30
N VAL A 177 -12.00 5.05 6.26
CA VAL A 177 -10.64 4.56 6.08
C VAL A 177 -10.41 3.26 6.86
N THR A 178 -9.35 2.52 6.54
CA THR A 178 -9.03 1.27 7.25
C THR A 178 -7.98 1.45 8.36
N CYS A 179 -6.99 2.30 8.13
CA CYS A 179 -5.78 2.34 8.93
C CYS A 179 -5.77 3.54 9.91
N PRO A 180 -5.85 3.31 11.23
CA PRO A 180 -5.77 4.38 12.23
C PRO A 180 -4.36 4.93 12.43
N TYR A 181 -3.32 4.14 12.17
CA TYR A 181 -1.95 4.68 12.14
C TYR A 181 -1.74 5.69 11.00
N CYS A 182 -2.51 5.57 9.93
CA CYS A 182 -2.38 6.38 8.73
C CYS A 182 -3.22 7.67 8.79
N HIS A 183 -4.35 7.65 9.52
CA HIS A 183 -5.33 8.76 9.52
C HIS A 183 -5.74 9.22 10.93
N GLY A 184 -5.47 8.43 11.96
CA GLY A 184 -5.96 8.70 13.32
C GLY A 184 -5.35 9.95 13.93
N TRP A 185 -4.12 10.31 13.56
CA TRP A 185 -3.50 11.54 14.05
C TRP A 185 -4.26 12.80 13.62
N GLU A 186 -4.71 12.85 12.37
CA GLU A 186 -5.46 13.98 11.80
C GLU A 186 -6.81 14.20 12.47
N VAL A 187 -7.42 13.14 13.02
CA VAL A 187 -8.76 13.17 13.63
C VAL A 187 -8.76 12.86 15.13
N ARG A 188 -7.58 12.87 15.76
CA ARG A 188 -7.43 12.65 17.20
C ARG A 188 -8.28 13.63 18.03
N ASP A 189 -8.69 13.19 19.21
CA ASP A 189 -9.55 13.92 20.16
C ASP A 189 -10.96 14.27 19.62
N ARG A 190 -11.35 13.75 18.45
CA ARG A 190 -12.68 13.93 17.84
C ARG A 190 -13.47 12.62 17.85
N PRO A 191 -14.81 12.66 17.71
CA PRO A 191 -15.61 11.43 17.71
C PRO A 191 -15.22 10.52 16.52
N LEU A 192 -14.98 9.23 16.77
CA LEU A 192 -14.62 8.24 15.76
C LEU A 192 -15.70 7.15 15.68
N GLY A 193 -16.00 6.67 14.48
CA GLY A 193 -16.94 5.56 14.27
C GLY A 193 -16.24 4.33 13.76
N VAL A 194 -16.67 3.14 14.18
CA VAL A 194 -16.23 1.84 13.65
C VAL A 194 -17.44 1.11 13.09
N ILE A 195 -17.40 0.68 11.83
CA ILE A 195 -18.41 -0.21 11.26
C ILE A 195 -17.92 -1.64 11.39
N MET A 196 -18.70 -2.48 12.06
CA MET A 196 -18.39 -3.90 12.24
C MET A 196 -18.37 -4.62 10.89
N MET A 197 -17.24 -5.26 10.61
CA MET A 197 -17.02 -6.19 9.49
C MET A 197 -16.70 -7.61 10.00
N SER A 198 -16.12 -7.73 11.19
CA SER A 198 -15.86 -9.01 11.85
C SER A 198 -15.78 -8.88 13.38
N HIS A 199 -15.79 -10.01 14.10
CA HIS A 199 -15.62 -10.03 15.57
C HIS A 199 -14.28 -9.46 16.02
N GLU A 200 -13.24 -9.50 15.19
CA GLU A 200 -11.95 -8.90 15.49
C GLU A 200 -12.01 -7.37 15.60
N ASP A 201 -13.07 -6.73 15.05
CA ASP A 201 -13.22 -5.28 15.15
C ASP A 201 -13.44 -4.79 16.60
N VAL A 202 -13.76 -5.70 17.52
CA VAL A 202 -13.75 -5.40 18.97
C VAL A 202 -12.37 -4.91 19.41
N TYR A 203 -11.31 -5.69 19.13
CA TYR A 203 -9.95 -5.30 19.50
C TYR A 203 -9.46 -4.09 18.72
N PHE A 204 -9.82 -3.99 17.44
CA PHE A 204 -9.52 -2.84 16.61
C PHE A 204 -10.13 -1.54 17.18
N SER A 205 -11.34 -1.61 17.72
CA SER A 205 -12.02 -0.46 18.33
C SER A 205 -11.36 -0.01 19.62
N LEU A 206 -10.90 -0.94 20.45
CA LEU A 206 -10.10 -0.61 21.64
C LEU A 206 -8.82 0.12 21.26
N MET A 207 -8.18 -0.27 20.16
CA MET A 207 -6.97 0.40 19.67
C MET A 207 -7.23 1.87 19.30
N LEU A 208 -8.43 2.22 18.82
CA LEU A 208 -8.79 3.61 18.50
C LEU A 208 -8.81 4.54 19.71
N LEU A 209 -8.93 4.00 20.94
CA LEU A 209 -8.85 4.78 22.18
C LEU A 209 -7.49 5.48 22.38
N LYS A 210 -6.47 5.07 21.62
CA LYS A 210 -5.17 5.78 21.56
C LYS A 210 -5.28 7.16 20.91
N TRP A 211 -6.28 7.38 20.05
CA TRP A 211 -6.48 8.63 19.32
C TRP A 211 -7.70 9.42 19.80
N SER A 212 -8.75 8.77 20.30
CA SER A 212 -9.91 9.46 20.83
C SER A 212 -10.63 8.64 21.89
N VAL A 213 -11.10 9.29 22.95
CA VAL A 213 -11.97 8.68 23.97
C VAL A 213 -13.43 8.60 23.55
N ASP A 214 -13.82 9.29 22.47
CA ASP A 214 -15.19 9.27 21.93
C ASP A 214 -15.24 8.34 20.72
N VAL A 215 -15.48 7.05 20.98
CA VAL A 215 -15.57 6.00 19.95
C VAL A 215 -16.95 5.36 19.98
N SER A 216 -17.54 5.23 18.80
CA SER A 216 -18.82 4.54 18.58
C SER A 216 -18.61 3.32 17.69
N PHE A 217 -19.12 2.16 18.11
CA PHE A 217 -19.08 0.90 17.38
C PHE A 217 -20.47 0.58 16.81
N PHE A 218 -20.60 0.59 15.49
CA PHE A 218 -21.84 0.31 14.79
C PHE A 218 -21.88 -1.16 14.37
N THR A 219 -22.84 -1.92 14.87
CA THR A 219 -22.95 -3.36 14.55
C THR A 219 -23.42 -3.63 13.12
N ASN A 220 -24.06 -2.64 12.48
CA ASN A 220 -24.58 -2.75 11.13
C ASN A 220 -25.41 -4.02 10.92
N GLY A 221 -26.35 -4.27 11.84
CA GLY A 221 -27.22 -5.45 11.83
C GLY A 221 -26.55 -6.78 12.20
N SER A 222 -25.23 -6.79 12.38
CA SER A 222 -24.48 -8.00 12.70
C SER A 222 -24.57 -8.35 14.19
N ALA A 223 -24.54 -9.65 14.50
CA ALA A 223 -24.54 -10.12 15.87
C ALA A 223 -23.19 -9.86 16.54
N LEU A 224 -23.18 -9.03 17.58
CA LEU A 224 -22.05 -8.88 18.49
C LEU A 224 -22.25 -9.78 19.70
N ASP A 225 -21.24 -10.59 20.03
CA ASP A 225 -21.33 -11.49 21.17
C ASP A 225 -21.32 -10.72 22.51
N PRO A 226 -21.94 -11.27 23.58
CA PRO A 226 -22.04 -10.56 24.86
C PRO A 226 -20.69 -10.17 25.48
N THR A 227 -19.65 -10.97 25.26
CA THR A 227 -18.29 -10.70 25.78
C THR A 227 -17.67 -9.52 25.06
N GLY A 228 -17.75 -9.49 23.72
CA GLY A 228 -17.29 -8.38 22.89
C GLY A 228 -18.02 -7.08 23.24
N ARG A 229 -19.35 -7.12 23.40
CA ARG A 229 -20.14 -5.97 23.85
C ARG A 229 -19.68 -5.45 25.21
N SER A 230 -19.60 -6.33 26.21
CA SER A 230 -19.17 -5.96 27.56
C SER A 230 -17.75 -5.36 27.57
N THR A 231 -16.87 -5.88 26.72
CA THR A 231 -15.50 -5.36 26.55
C THR A 231 -15.49 -3.95 25.98
N LEU A 232 -16.28 -3.69 24.93
CA LEU A 232 -16.40 -2.36 24.33
C LEU A 232 -17.02 -1.35 25.30
N GLU A 233 -18.17 -1.69 25.88
CA GLU A 233 -18.90 -0.82 26.82
C GLU A 233 -18.07 -0.55 28.08
N GLY A 234 -17.37 -1.56 28.61
CA GLY A 234 -16.45 -1.43 29.74
C GLY A 234 -15.25 -0.53 29.45
N ALA A 235 -14.86 -0.38 28.19
CA ALA A 235 -13.83 0.55 27.73
C ALA A 235 -14.38 1.95 27.37
N GLY A 236 -15.67 2.20 27.58
CA GLY A 236 -16.32 3.47 27.27
C GLY A 236 -16.72 3.63 25.79
N ILE A 237 -16.64 2.57 24.98
CA ILE A 237 -17.04 2.59 23.57
C ILE A 237 -18.55 2.37 23.49
N ARG A 238 -19.25 3.29 22.82
CA ARG A 238 -20.71 3.18 22.63
C ARG A 238 -21.01 2.15 21.56
N VAL A 239 -21.69 1.06 21.92
CA VAL A 239 -22.19 0.07 20.95
C VAL A 239 -23.56 0.52 20.44
N ILE A 240 -23.70 0.62 19.12
CA ILE A 240 -24.88 1.11 18.43
C ILE A 240 -25.41 -0.02 17.53
N ASP A 241 -26.60 -0.51 17.88
CA ASP A 241 -27.29 -1.56 17.15
C ASP A 241 -28.15 -1.02 16.00
N GLY A 242 -28.31 -1.85 14.96
CA GLY A 242 -29.19 -1.59 13.83
C GLY A 242 -28.46 -1.50 12.49
N ASP A 243 -29.21 -1.70 11.42
CA ASP A 243 -28.70 -1.59 10.05
C ASP A 243 -28.36 -0.14 9.71
N ILE A 244 -27.19 0.08 9.10
CA ILE A 244 -26.83 1.37 8.54
C ILE A 244 -27.55 1.50 7.19
N ALA A 245 -28.48 2.45 7.09
CA ALA A 245 -29.22 2.72 5.87
C ALA A 245 -28.42 3.54 4.86
N ALA A 246 -27.59 4.47 5.33
CA ALA A 246 -26.70 5.28 4.50
C ALA A 246 -25.63 5.98 5.34
N VAL A 247 -24.57 6.41 4.67
CA VAL A 247 -23.59 7.35 5.22
C VAL A 247 -23.45 8.55 4.31
N ASN A 248 -23.28 9.73 4.90
CA ASN A 248 -23.13 11.00 4.18
C ASN A 248 -22.02 11.85 4.81
N ARG A 249 -21.74 12.99 4.19
CA ARG A 249 -20.86 14.02 4.75
C ARG A 249 -21.66 15.27 5.07
N ASP A 250 -21.42 15.86 6.24
CA ASP A 250 -22.03 17.15 6.60
C ASP A 250 -21.17 18.36 6.15
N GLU A 251 -21.66 19.56 6.44
CA GLU A 251 -20.98 20.83 6.14
C GLU A 251 -19.64 21.00 6.87
N LYS A 252 -19.43 20.29 7.98
CA LYS A 252 -18.17 20.29 8.75
C LYS A 252 -17.19 19.26 8.25
N ASN A 253 -17.53 18.56 7.16
CA ASN A 253 -16.74 17.48 6.62
C ASN A 253 -16.65 16.29 7.60
N ASP A 254 -17.69 16.07 8.41
CA ASP A 254 -17.83 14.90 9.29
C ASP A 254 -18.70 13.83 8.62
N SER A 255 -18.42 12.58 8.95
CA SER A 255 -19.23 11.43 8.53
C SER A 255 -20.53 11.39 9.32
N VAL A 256 -21.66 11.32 8.63
CA VAL A 256 -22.99 11.15 9.21
C VAL A 256 -23.50 9.75 8.89
N ILE A 257 -23.87 9.00 9.93
CA ILE A 257 -24.37 7.63 9.83
C ILE A 257 -25.87 7.67 10.09
N LEU A 258 -26.66 7.17 9.14
CA LEU A 258 -28.12 7.06 9.24
C LEU A 258 -28.50 5.60 9.46
N LEU A 259 -29.17 5.29 10.57
CA LEU A 259 -29.70 3.96 10.81
C LEU A 259 -31.08 3.79 10.15
N ALA A 260 -31.43 2.56 9.79
CA ALA A 260 -32.75 2.23 9.23
C ALA A 260 -33.92 2.61 10.17
N GLY A 261 -33.68 2.66 11.48
CA GLY A 261 -34.62 3.13 12.49
C GLY A 261 -34.79 4.66 12.57
N GLY A 262 -34.11 5.43 11.71
CA GLY A 262 -34.22 6.90 11.63
C GLY A 262 -33.27 7.68 12.54
N ALA A 263 -32.55 7.01 13.44
CA ALA A 263 -31.52 7.65 14.26
C ALA A 263 -30.30 8.05 13.40
N SER A 264 -29.66 9.17 13.75
CA SER A 264 -28.47 9.68 13.08
C SER A 264 -27.33 9.94 14.05
N PHE A 265 -26.11 9.61 13.64
CA PHE A 265 -24.89 9.83 14.41
C PHE A 265 -23.87 10.59 13.55
N SER A 266 -23.01 11.39 14.19
CA SER A 266 -21.94 12.13 13.50
C SER A 266 -20.59 11.79 14.13
N CYS A 267 -19.58 11.57 13.29
CA CYS A 267 -18.20 11.39 13.70
C CYS A 267 -17.24 11.99 12.69
N ALA A 268 -16.02 12.34 13.13
CA ALA A 268 -15.01 12.92 12.25
C ALA A 268 -14.63 11.97 11.09
N THR A 269 -14.46 10.68 11.42
CA THR A 269 -14.07 9.63 10.46
C THR A 269 -14.69 8.30 10.85
N LEU A 270 -15.01 7.51 9.83
CA LEU A 270 -15.40 6.10 9.94
C LEU A 270 -14.18 5.20 9.71
N PHE A 271 -14.06 4.18 10.54
CA PHE A 271 -13.09 3.10 10.39
C PHE A 271 -13.80 1.79 10.09
N LEU A 272 -13.28 1.04 9.12
CA LEU A 272 -13.75 -0.29 8.79
C LEU A 272 -12.64 -1.11 8.13
N ARG A 273 -12.67 -2.42 8.33
CA ARG A 273 -11.70 -3.37 7.75
C ARG A 273 -12.42 -4.29 6.75
N PRO A 274 -12.71 -3.79 5.53
CA PRO A 274 -13.29 -4.62 4.50
C PRO A 274 -12.31 -5.75 4.11
N PRO A 275 -12.82 -6.91 3.66
CA PRO A 275 -11.99 -7.85 2.91
C PRO A 275 -11.50 -7.17 1.63
N PHE A 276 -10.52 -7.78 0.97
CA PHE A 276 -9.99 -7.26 -0.29
C PHE A 276 -9.91 -8.37 -1.34
N GLU A 277 -9.79 -7.95 -2.60
CA GLU A 277 -9.59 -8.82 -3.75
C GLU A 277 -8.29 -8.46 -4.51
N HIS A 278 -7.73 -9.41 -5.25
CA HIS A 278 -6.52 -9.19 -6.03
C HIS A 278 -6.79 -8.32 -7.27
N ASN A 279 -5.85 -7.44 -7.59
CA ASN A 279 -5.91 -6.61 -8.80
C ASN A 279 -5.47 -7.38 -10.07
N GLY A 280 -6.14 -8.48 -10.38
CA GLY A 280 -5.96 -9.29 -11.59
C GLY A 280 -6.10 -10.80 -11.36
N GLY A 281 -6.44 -11.56 -12.42
CA GLY A 281 -6.64 -13.02 -12.35
C GLY A 281 -5.36 -13.85 -12.33
N PHE A 282 -4.19 -13.21 -12.40
CA PHE A 282 -2.91 -13.90 -12.52
C PHE A 282 -2.50 -14.70 -11.28
N VAL A 283 -3.09 -14.43 -10.11
CA VAL A 283 -2.82 -15.22 -8.90
C VAL A 283 -3.38 -16.64 -9.06
N ASP A 284 -4.62 -16.74 -9.55
CA ASP A 284 -5.27 -18.02 -9.87
C ASP A 284 -4.62 -18.68 -11.08
N ASP A 285 -4.31 -17.93 -12.14
CA ASP A 285 -3.65 -18.47 -13.34
C ASP A 285 -2.32 -19.16 -13.02
N LEU A 286 -1.55 -18.60 -12.08
CA LEU A 286 -0.25 -19.13 -11.65
C LEU A 286 -0.39 -20.25 -10.61
N GLY A 287 -1.55 -20.41 -9.98
CA GLY A 287 -1.77 -21.41 -8.93
C GLY A 287 -1.01 -21.10 -7.63
N CYS A 288 -0.84 -19.81 -7.31
CA CYS A 288 -0.22 -19.38 -6.06
C CYS A 288 -1.09 -19.80 -4.87
N ARG A 289 -0.47 -20.33 -3.81
CA ARG A 289 -1.16 -20.59 -2.55
C ARG A 289 -1.57 -19.27 -1.91
N VAL A 290 -2.82 -19.21 -1.48
CA VAL A 290 -3.40 -18.08 -0.74
C VAL A 290 -3.72 -18.48 0.69
N LEU A 291 -3.58 -17.52 1.60
CA LEU A 291 -3.94 -17.65 3.01
C LEU A 291 -5.42 -17.33 3.22
N ASP A 292 -5.92 -17.56 4.43
CA ASP A 292 -7.34 -17.34 4.79
C ASP A 292 -7.80 -15.89 4.62
N ASP A 293 -6.88 -14.93 4.69
CA ASP A 293 -7.12 -13.50 4.44
C ASP A 293 -6.92 -13.11 2.97
N THR A 294 -6.88 -14.08 2.06
CA THR A 294 -6.66 -13.96 0.61
C THR A 294 -5.26 -13.47 0.21
N CYS A 295 -4.36 -13.14 1.14
CA CYS A 295 -2.97 -12.83 0.78
C CYS A 295 -2.29 -14.01 0.09
N ILE A 296 -1.42 -13.74 -0.88
CA ILE A 296 -0.49 -14.72 -1.42
C ILE A 296 0.48 -15.12 -0.32
N GLU A 297 0.60 -16.42 -0.06
CA GLU A 297 1.58 -16.97 0.86
C GLU A 297 2.98 -16.78 0.28
N VAL A 298 3.85 -16.10 1.02
CA VAL A 298 5.27 -15.94 0.68
C VAL A 298 6.18 -16.36 1.83
N ASP A 299 7.40 -16.74 1.48
CA ASP A 299 8.49 -16.94 2.44
C ASP A 299 9.18 -15.61 2.82
N GLU A 300 10.27 -15.70 3.59
CA GLU A 300 11.11 -14.58 4.02
C GLU A 300 11.81 -13.84 2.87
N HIS A 301 11.85 -14.44 1.69
CA HIS A 301 12.45 -13.92 0.46
C HIS A 301 11.40 -13.34 -0.49
N GLY A 302 10.12 -13.38 -0.13
CA GLY A 302 9.01 -12.96 -0.99
C GLY A 302 8.68 -14.00 -2.07
N GLN A 303 9.23 -15.20 -2.00
CA GLN A 303 8.95 -16.26 -2.96
C GLN A 303 7.61 -16.93 -2.64
N THR A 304 6.79 -17.13 -3.66
CA THR A 304 5.49 -17.80 -3.52
C THR A 304 5.65 -19.33 -3.53
N SER A 305 4.53 -20.06 -3.40
CA SER A 305 4.51 -21.51 -3.62
C SER A 305 4.92 -21.94 -5.04
N VAL A 306 4.98 -21.02 -6.01
CA VAL A 306 5.35 -21.28 -7.40
C VAL A 306 6.80 -20.85 -7.62
N PRO A 307 7.74 -21.78 -7.91
CA PRO A 307 9.13 -21.43 -8.17
C PRO A 307 9.28 -20.42 -9.31
N GLY A 308 10.06 -19.36 -9.09
CA GLY A 308 10.25 -18.28 -10.05
C GLY A 308 9.21 -17.16 -10.00
N VAL A 309 8.17 -17.30 -9.17
CA VAL A 309 7.17 -16.27 -8.89
C VAL A 309 7.34 -15.75 -7.47
N TYR A 310 7.46 -14.43 -7.36
CA TYR A 310 7.59 -13.69 -6.12
C TYR A 310 6.39 -12.75 -5.93
N ALA A 311 6.10 -12.35 -4.70
CA ALA A 311 5.07 -11.36 -4.40
C ALA A 311 5.50 -10.45 -3.23
N ALA A 312 5.06 -9.20 -3.25
CA ALA A 312 5.39 -8.21 -2.21
C ALA A 312 4.34 -7.10 -2.10
N GLY A 313 4.26 -6.45 -0.94
CA GLY A 313 3.28 -5.42 -0.63
C GLY A 313 1.93 -6.00 -0.23
N ASP A 314 0.88 -5.19 -0.34
CA ASP A 314 -0.45 -5.47 0.23
C ASP A 314 -1.09 -6.82 -0.12
N LEU A 315 -0.72 -7.43 -1.25
CA LEU A 315 -1.25 -8.73 -1.69
C LEU A 315 -0.48 -9.94 -1.14
N ALA A 316 0.63 -9.75 -0.43
CA ALA A 316 1.52 -10.81 0.01
C ALA A 316 1.67 -10.83 1.53
N ARG A 317 1.76 -12.03 2.12
CA ARG A 317 1.97 -12.18 3.56
C ARG A 317 2.71 -13.48 3.87
N ARG A 318 3.59 -13.40 4.88
CA ARG A 318 4.21 -14.58 5.49
C ARG A 318 3.25 -15.22 6.49
N PRO A 319 3.12 -16.56 6.55
CA PRO A 319 2.27 -17.23 7.53
C PRO A 319 2.55 -16.84 9.00
N SER A 320 3.80 -16.48 9.31
CA SER A 320 4.24 -16.05 10.64
C SER A 320 3.76 -14.65 11.04
N MET A 321 3.28 -13.85 10.09
CA MET A 321 2.73 -12.52 10.35
C MET A 321 1.22 -12.60 10.55
N PRO A 322 0.67 -11.97 11.60
CA PRO A 322 -0.76 -12.08 11.92
C PRO A 322 -1.66 -11.38 10.89
N ALA A 323 -1.15 -10.38 10.17
CA ALA A 323 -1.87 -9.64 9.13
C ALA A 323 -0.88 -9.04 8.12
N ALA A 324 -1.37 -8.66 6.95
CA ALA A 324 -0.55 -8.00 5.93
C ALA A 324 -0.13 -6.60 6.40
N ALA A 325 1.14 -6.25 6.16
CA ALA A 325 1.67 -4.95 6.50
C ALA A 325 1.35 -3.92 5.40
N THR A 326 0.12 -3.43 5.37
CA THR A 326 -0.41 -2.53 4.32
C THR A 326 0.06 -1.07 4.47
N TYR A 327 1.35 -0.88 4.77
CA TYR A 327 2.00 0.42 4.89
C TYR A 327 2.92 0.66 3.71
N VAL A 328 2.92 1.88 3.16
CA VAL A 328 3.75 2.27 2.00
C VAL A 328 5.24 1.93 2.22
N VAL A 329 5.77 2.18 3.41
CA VAL A 329 7.16 1.88 3.76
C VAL A 329 7.43 0.37 3.85
N ALA A 330 6.48 -0.41 4.35
CA ALA A 330 6.60 -1.87 4.41
C ALA A 330 6.58 -2.47 3.00
N ALA A 331 5.63 -2.05 2.16
CA ALA A 331 5.55 -2.47 0.76
C ALA A 331 6.86 -2.16 0.00
N ALA A 332 7.42 -0.96 0.17
CA ALA A 332 8.71 -0.60 -0.43
C ALA A 332 9.87 -1.50 0.04
N ALA A 333 9.91 -1.82 1.34
CA ALA A 333 10.91 -2.72 1.91
C ALA A 333 10.77 -4.15 1.38
N GLU A 334 9.55 -4.69 1.37
CA GLU A 334 9.25 -6.04 0.86
C GLU A 334 9.59 -6.17 -0.62
N GLY A 335 9.23 -5.17 -1.45
CA GLY A 335 9.59 -5.15 -2.86
C GLY A 335 11.11 -5.15 -3.09
N THR A 336 11.85 -4.38 -2.28
CA THR A 336 13.32 -4.38 -2.31
C THR A 336 13.88 -5.75 -1.96
N LEU A 337 13.38 -6.38 -0.88
CA LEU A 337 13.84 -7.70 -0.44
C LEU A 337 13.54 -8.79 -1.48
N ALA A 338 12.36 -8.76 -2.10
CA ALA A 338 11.99 -9.68 -3.17
C ALA A 338 12.92 -9.51 -4.38
N ALA A 339 13.21 -8.28 -4.80
CA ALA A 339 14.16 -8.00 -5.89
C ALA A 339 15.57 -8.55 -5.62
N LEU A 340 16.09 -8.37 -4.40
CA LEU A 340 17.40 -8.91 -4.02
C LEU A 340 17.42 -10.44 -4.04
N SER A 341 16.31 -11.07 -3.60
CA SER A 341 16.15 -12.52 -3.66
C SER A 341 16.07 -13.05 -5.09
N ILE A 342 15.33 -12.36 -5.95
CA ILE A 342 15.24 -12.65 -7.39
C ILE A 342 16.63 -12.57 -8.04
N ASP A 343 17.37 -11.48 -7.81
CA ASP A 343 18.70 -11.33 -8.40
C ASP A 343 19.66 -12.44 -7.94
N ARG A 344 19.63 -12.80 -6.65
CA ARG A 344 20.41 -13.91 -6.10
C ARG A 344 20.05 -15.23 -6.75
N ASP A 345 18.75 -15.54 -6.87
CA ASP A 345 18.27 -16.77 -7.50
C ASP A 345 18.73 -16.86 -8.96
N MET A 346 18.56 -15.79 -9.73
CA MET A 346 19.01 -15.73 -11.11
C MET A 346 20.53 -15.85 -11.23
N MET A 347 21.30 -15.16 -10.38
CA MET A 347 22.76 -15.28 -10.35
C MET A 347 23.19 -16.73 -10.14
N LEU A 348 22.57 -17.45 -9.19
CA LEU A 348 22.89 -18.84 -8.92
C LEU A 348 22.49 -19.76 -10.08
N ALA A 349 21.37 -19.49 -10.74
CA ALA A 349 20.92 -20.21 -11.93
C ALA A 349 21.84 -19.97 -13.16
N ASP A 350 22.43 -18.78 -13.27
CA ASP A 350 23.32 -18.38 -14.37
C ASP A 350 24.74 -18.98 -14.21
N ILE A 351 25.14 -19.41 -13.00
CA ILE A 351 26.43 -20.06 -12.78
C ILE A 351 26.41 -21.46 -13.42
N PRO A 352 27.34 -21.78 -14.35
CA PRO A 352 27.41 -23.10 -14.95
C PRO A 352 27.58 -24.17 -13.87
N LYS A 353 26.66 -25.15 -13.83
CA LYS A 353 26.85 -26.33 -12.99
C LYS A 353 27.98 -27.15 -13.60
N GLY A 354 29.11 -27.25 -12.90
CA GLY A 354 30.24 -28.07 -13.35
C GLY A 354 29.76 -29.50 -13.62
N THR A 355 30.11 -30.04 -14.79
CA THR A 355 29.92 -31.45 -15.10
C THR A 355 30.77 -32.27 -14.14
N THR A 356 30.14 -32.91 -13.15
CA THR A 356 30.73 -34.02 -12.38
C THR A 356 30.66 -35.30 -13.16
#